data_AF-A0A349DU06-F1
#
_entry.id   AF-A0A349DU06-F1
#
_cell.length_a   1.000
_cell.length_b   1.000
_cell.length_c   1.000
_cell.angle_alpha   90.00
_cell.angle_beta   90.00
_cell.angle_gamma   90.00
#
_symmetry.space_group_name_H-M   'P 1'
#
loop_
_entity.id
_entity.type
_entity.pdbx_description
1 polymer ?
#
loop_
_entity_poly.entity_id
_entity_poly.type
_entity_poly.pdbx_seq_one_letter_code
_entity_poly.pdbx_strand_id
1 'polypeptide(L)'
;MKFKSIILSLCLIGGFSAKSLANAGMPGFWEVGAGANFIPFFAKDSVHLGKVQMQSELVMVMLYPGFAVVKGEYNMRNLTKETIQMTTGYPINSAFMNKAMTSVHMSDLYELQVKVNGKTVTVKRASSTSIDAYQDQALDHVDNWYIWEASYAPEAITKIEVYFLVNTNQAQLREGYNADYHNGFSYLLESGRAWAKNIEKGRIYIQLMDTLKVKSIQGVYPFKTFKTDGKKQLVYDFANLEPNEENNIVIRYADRLSKFNFEKKRKQATTYYKKIDALNSDKIRQLDASQWNVATAADFKIYSKNGGVLVLFPLLMAYLIPVLIIVFAIVMWVRYQRRKKRK
;
A
#
# COMPACT_ATOMS: atom_id res chain seq x y z
N MET A 1 12.71 -37.74 48.71
CA MET A 1 12.37 -37.13 47.40
C MET A 1 13.16 -35.85 47.23
N LYS A 2 14.45 -35.95 46.90
CA LYS A 2 15.37 -34.81 46.95
C LYS A 2 16.34 -34.94 45.76
N PHE A 3 16.71 -33.80 45.18
CA PHE A 3 17.61 -33.63 44.04
C PHE A 3 17.10 -34.03 42.64
N LYS A 4 16.65 -35.27 42.40
CA LYS A 4 16.24 -35.70 41.04
C LYS A 4 15.04 -34.93 40.47
N SER A 5 14.09 -34.54 41.32
CA SER A 5 12.91 -33.74 40.94
C SER A 5 13.22 -32.26 40.70
N ILE A 6 14.29 -31.73 41.30
CA ILE A 6 14.74 -30.33 41.10
C ILE A 6 15.47 -30.22 39.76
N ILE A 7 16.31 -31.20 39.42
CA ILE A 7 17.01 -31.26 38.13
C ILE A 7 16.02 -31.46 36.97
N LEU A 8 15.02 -32.33 37.13
CA LEU A 8 14.00 -32.53 36.10
C LEU A 8 13.16 -31.24 35.87
N SER A 9 12.89 -30.48 36.94
CA SER A 9 12.19 -29.19 36.85
C SER A 9 13.07 -28.10 36.19
N LEU A 10 14.38 -28.06 36.48
CA LEU A 10 15.33 -27.17 35.81
C LEU A 10 15.53 -27.52 34.34
N CYS A 11 15.56 -28.80 33.97
CA CYS A 11 15.63 -29.23 32.56
C CYS A 11 14.34 -28.93 31.79
N LEU A 12 13.17 -29.00 32.43
CA LEU A 12 11.91 -28.58 31.82
C LEU A 12 11.85 -27.05 31.63
N ILE A 13 12.36 -26.26 32.58
CA ILE A 13 12.47 -24.79 32.43
C ILE A 13 13.50 -24.41 31.34
N GLY A 14 14.60 -25.16 31.20
CA GLY A 14 15.57 -24.99 30.11
C GLY A 14 15.05 -25.41 28.73
N GLY A 15 14.17 -26.43 28.67
CA GLY A 15 13.59 -26.95 27.43
C GLY A 15 12.50 -26.07 26.81
N PHE A 16 11.85 -25.19 27.59
CA PHE A 16 10.88 -24.22 27.08
C PHE A 16 11.51 -22.89 26.63
N SER A 17 12.84 -22.77 26.65
CA SER A 17 13.55 -21.68 25.94
C SER A 17 13.75 -21.99 24.45
N ALA A 18 13.04 -22.97 23.89
CA ALA A 18 12.75 -22.97 22.48
C ALA A 18 11.94 -21.70 22.22
N LYS A 19 12.60 -20.66 21.68
CA LYS A 19 11.92 -19.54 21.02
C LYS A 19 10.81 -20.19 20.20
N SER A 20 9.55 -20.00 20.60
CA SER A 20 8.47 -20.41 19.73
C SER A 20 8.64 -19.55 18.49
N LEU A 21 9.25 -20.12 17.46
CA LEU A 21 9.15 -19.66 16.09
C LEU A 21 7.71 -19.99 15.67
N ALA A 22 6.74 -19.44 16.39
CA ALA A 22 5.37 -19.33 15.94
C ALA A 22 5.45 -18.50 14.66
N ASN A 23 4.99 -19.07 13.55
CA ASN A 23 4.92 -18.47 12.21
C ASN A 23 4.84 -16.93 12.27
N ALA A 24 5.99 -16.28 12.28
CA ALA A 24 6.09 -14.84 12.21
C ALA A 24 5.87 -14.53 10.74
N GLY A 25 4.60 -14.34 10.36
CA GLY A 25 4.26 -13.93 9.00
C GLY A 25 5.12 -12.75 8.58
N MET A 26 5.67 -12.82 7.37
CA MET A 26 6.60 -11.83 6.83
C MET A 26 6.00 -10.42 6.95
N PRO A 27 6.81 -9.40 7.29
CA PRO A 27 6.30 -8.05 7.49
C PRO A 27 5.69 -7.50 6.21
N GLY A 28 4.48 -6.93 6.31
CA GLY A 28 3.78 -6.35 5.17
C GLY A 28 2.95 -5.14 5.52
N PHE A 29 2.71 -4.29 4.53
CA PHE A 29 1.85 -3.12 4.63
C PHE A 29 0.57 -3.35 3.82
N TRP A 30 -0.55 -3.52 4.49
CA TRP A 30 -1.81 -3.96 3.88
C TRP A 30 -2.80 -2.81 3.78
N GLU A 31 -3.77 -2.93 2.87
CA GLU A 31 -4.87 -1.97 2.69
C GLU A 31 -4.39 -0.54 2.45
N VAL A 32 -3.29 -0.41 1.71
CA VAL A 32 -2.68 0.87 1.36
C VAL A 32 -3.50 1.50 0.23
N GLY A 33 -3.93 2.75 0.40
CA GLY A 33 -4.62 3.46 -0.68
C GLY A 33 -3.64 3.75 -1.81
N ALA A 34 -3.91 3.32 -3.04
CA ALA A 34 -2.85 3.30 -4.04
C ALA A 34 -3.26 3.57 -5.49
N GLY A 35 -2.28 4.01 -6.27
CA GLY A 35 -2.38 4.18 -7.72
C GLY A 35 -1.33 3.35 -8.46
N ALA A 36 -1.44 3.33 -9.78
CA ALA A 36 -0.50 2.69 -10.69
C ALA A 36 -0.38 3.45 -12.02
N ASN A 37 0.51 2.99 -12.90
CA ASN A 37 0.39 3.29 -14.32
C ASN A 37 -0.69 2.41 -14.95
N PHE A 38 -1.29 2.93 -16.01
CA PHE A 38 -2.18 2.14 -16.86
C PHE A 38 -1.37 1.33 -17.88
N ILE A 39 -1.94 0.24 -18.37
CA ILE A 39 -1.30 -0.69 -19.31
C ILE A 39 -2.27 -1.08 -20.44
N PRO A 40 -1.79 -1.58 -21.59
CA PRO A 40 -2.66 -2.24 -22.56
C PRO A 40 -3.39 -3.42 -21.91
N PHE A 41 -4.72 -3.49 -22.06
CA PHE A 41 -5.56 -4.39 -21.28
C PHE A 41 -5.80 -5.76 -21.92
N PHE A 42 -6.12 -5.79 -23.22
CA PHE A 42 -6.39 -7.05 -23.92
C PHE A 42 -5.13 -7.58 -24.60
N ALA A 43 -4.93 -8.90 -24.64
CA ALA A 43 -3.79 -9.44 -25.39
C ALA A 43 -3.97 -9.34 -26.91
N LYS A 44 -5.17 -9.08 -27.45
CA LYS A 44 -5.30 -8.62 -28.86
C LYS A 44 -4.54 -7.30 -29.09
N ASP A 45 -4.46 -6.46 -28.06
CA ASP A 45 -3.73 -5.20 -28.11
C ASP A 45 -2.23 -5.41 -27.79
N SER A 46 -1.80 -6.65 -27.50
CA SER A 46 -0.39 -7.00 -27.26
C SER A 46 0.50 -6.72 -28.48
N VAL A 47 -0.08 -6.76 -29.68
CA VAL A 47 0.59 -6.37 -30.93
C VAL A 47 1.04 -4.90 -30.92
N HIS A 48 0.55 -4.11 -29.98
CA HIS A 48 0.93 -2.71 -29.77
C HIS A 48 1.91 -2.51 -28.60
N LEU A 49 2.27 -3.57 -27.86
CA LEU A 49 3.32 -3.50 -26.84
C LEU A 49 4.64 -3.08 -27.48
N GLY A 50 5.36 -2.18 -26.81
CA GLY A 50 6.61 -1.63 -27.33
C GLY A 50 6.46 -0.62 -28.48
N LYS A 51 5.23 -0.27 -28.91
CA LYS A 51 4.99 0.74 -29.96
C LYS A 51 4.61 2.12 -29.44
N VAL A 52 4.11 2.22 -28.21
CA VAL A 52 3.79 3.49 -27.55
C VAL A 52 4.72 3.66 -26.33
N GLN A 53 5.39 4.80 -26.25
CA GLN A 53 6.32 5.15 -25.17
C GLN A 53 5.73 6.20 -24.25
N MET A 54 5.92 6.04 -22.94
CA MET A 54 5.67 7.11 -21.98
C MET A 54 6.86 8.09 -21.98
N GLN A 55 6.70 9.26 -22.62
CA GLN A 55 7.75 10.27 -22.66
C GLN A 55 7.85 11.06 -21.36
N SER A 56 6.71 11.36 -20.76
CA SER A 56 6.75 12.00 -19.45
C SER A 56 5.55 11.68 -18.59
N GLU A 57 5.79 11.66 -17.28
CA GLU A 57 4.79 11.47 -16.25
C GLU A 57 4.84 12.60 -15.21
N LEU A 58 3.68 13.14 -14.85
CA LEU A 58 3.53 13.98 -13.65
C LEU A 58 2.41 13.38 -12.80
N VAL A 59 2.75 12.86 -11.63
CA VAL A 59 1.77 12.40 -10.65
C VAL A 59 1.66 13.45 -9.56
N MET A 60 0.49 14.07 -9.47
CA MET A 60 0.15 14.97 -8.37
C MET A 60 -0.72 14.22 -7.36
N VAL A 61 -0.37 14.34 -6.10
CA VAL A 61 -1.09 13.72 -4.99
C VAL A 61 -1.42 14.79 -3.97
N MET A 62 -2.71 15.00 -3.72
CA MET A 62 -3.16 15.73 -2.54
C MET A 62 -3.43 14.73 -1.42
N LEU A 63 -2.51 14.65 -0.47
CA LEU A 63 -2.56 13.70 0.64
C LEU A 63 -3.31 14.33 1.80
N TYR A 64 -4.41 13.70 2.23
CA TYR A 64 -5.26 14.13 3.33
C TYR A 64 -5.19 13.14 4.50
N PRO A 65 -5.59 13.53 5.72
CA PRO A 65 -5.86 12.56 6.77
C PRO A 65 -6.95 11.56 6.33
N GLY A 66 -6.56 10.31 6.06
CA GLY A 66 -7.43 9.18 5.74
C GLY A 66 -7.80 8.96 4.26
N PHE A 67 -7.39 9.85 3.33
CA PHE A 67 -7.54 9.58 1.90
C PHE A 67 -6.51 10.35 1.05
N ALA A 68 -6.43 10.05 -0.23
CA ALA A 68 -5.71 10.88 -1.19
C ALA A 68 -6.54 11.16 -2.46
N VAL A 69 -6.25 12.29 -3.08
CA VAL A 69 -6.72 12.65 -4.42
C VAL A 69 -5.51 12.58 -5.33
N VAL A 70 -5.59 11.83 -6.42
CA VAL A 70 -4.48 11.64 -7.35
C VAL A 70 -4.87 12.15 -8.72
N LYS A 71 -3.93 12.83 -9.36
CA LYS A 71 -3.98 13.21 -10.77
C LYS A 71 -2.66 12.80 -11.43
N GLY A 72 -2.69 11.85 -12.35
CA GLY A 72 -1.57 11.54 -13.23
C GLY A 72 -1.73 12.23 -14.57
N GLU A 73 -0.67 12.86 -15.09
CA GLU A 73 -0.59 13.36 -16.45
C GLU A 73 0.52 12.62 -17.21
N TYR A 74 0.18 12.01 -18.33
CA TYR A 74 1.06 11.13 -19.09
C TYR A 74 1.10 11.61 -20.54
N ASN A 75 2.31 11.85 -21.05
CA ASN A 75 2.52 12.14 -22.46
C ASN A 75 2.99 10.86 -23.14
N MET A 76 2.10 10.26 -23.93
CA MET A 76 2.30 8.97 -24.58
C MET A 76 2.62 9.19 -26.06
N ARG A 77 3.81 8.82 -26.51
CA ARG A 77 4.22 8.98 -27.90
C ARG A 77 4.03 7.68 -28.67
N ASN A 78 3.30 7.74 -29.77
CA ASN A 78 3.31 6.66 -30.75
C ASN A 78 4.64 6.68 -31.51
N LEU A 79 5.34 5.54 -31.57
CA LEU A 79 6.63 5.40 -32.25
C LEU A 79 6.49 4.91 -33.70
N THR A 80 5.26 4.67 -34.18
CA THR A 80 5.01 4.14 -35.52
C THR A 80 4.38 5.17 -36.43
N LYS A 81 4.37 4.85 -37.74
CA LYS A 81 3.71 5.63 -38.79
C LYS A 81 2.21 5.31 -38.94
N GLU A 82 1.68 4.43 -38.10
CA GLU A 82 0.29 3.97 -38.15
C GLU A 82 -0.47 4.43 -36.91
N THR A 83 -1.77 4.69 -37.07
CA THR A 83 -2.64 4.96 -35.92
C THR A 83 -2.75 3.70 -35.07
N ILE A 84 -2.55 3.83 -33.77
CA ILE A 84 -2.77 2.74 -32.82
C ILE A 84 -4.06 3.03 -32.05
N GLN A 85 -4.95 2.05 -31.98
CA GLN A 85 -6.11 2.07 -31.09
C GLN A 85 -5.97 0.90 -30.13
N MET A 86 -6.13 1.15 -28.83
CA MET A 86 -6.04 0.08 -27.83
C MET A 86 -6.97 0.36 -26.66
N THR A 87 -7.44 -0.73 -26.05
CA THR A 87 -8.06 -0.64 -24.73
C THR A 87 -6.98 -0.61 -23.67
N THR A 88 -7.05 0.39 -22.82
CA THR A 88 -6.13 0.62 -21.72
C THR A 88 -6.82 0.28 -20.41
N GLY A 89 -6.09 -0.41 -19.53
CA GLY A 89 -6.54 -0.82 -18.21
C GLY A 89 -5.77 -0.14 -17.09
N TYR A 90 -6.47 0.20 -16.02
CA TYR A 90 -5.90 0.67 -14.75
C TYR A 90 -6.33 -0.29 -13.63
N PRO A 91 -5.38 -0.89 -12.88
CA PRO A 91 -5.70 -1.90 -11.88
C PRO A 91 -6.37 -1.26 -10.66
N ILE A 92 -7.39 -1.92 -10.11
CA ILE A 92 -8.14 -1.45 -8.94
C ILE A 92 -7.40 -1.81 -7.65
N ASN A 93 -6.93 -3.05 -7.54
CA ASN A 93 -6.07 -3.52 -6.46
C ASN A 93 -4.85 -4.26 -7.00
N SER A 94 -3.80 -4.38 -6.18
CA SER A 94 -2.55 -5.05 -6.55
C SER A 94 -1.73 -5.38 -5.30
N ALA A 95 -0.63 -6.11 -5.48
CA ALA A 95 0.37 -6.28 -4.45
C ALA A 95 1.76 -6.32 -5.07
N PHE A 96 2.76 -5.81 -4.35
CA PHE A 96 4.15 -5.81 -4.79
C PHE A 96 5.09 -5.95 -3.60
N MET A 97 6.34 -6.33 -3.89
CA MET A 97 7.41 -6.41 -2.91
C MET A 97 8.29 -5.17 -3.01
N ASN A 98 8.92 -4.74 -1.91
CA ASN A 98 9.98 -3.75 -2.00
C ASN A 98 11.01 -3.91 -0.87
N LYS A 99 12.07 -3.09 -0.89
CA LYS A 99 13.10 -3.13 0.16
C LYS A 99 12.63 -2.58 1.50
N ALA A 100 11.56 -1.79 1.54
CA ALA A 100 11.02 -1.27 2.79
C ALA A 100 10.22 -2.35 3.53
N MET A 101 9.47 -3.20 2.82
CA MET A 101 8.54 -4.21 3.34
C MET A 101 8.46 -5.41 2.40
N THR A 102 8.34 -6.61 2.96
CA THR A 102 8.26 -7.84 2.15
C THR A 102 7.05 -7.85 1.23
N SER A 103 5.92 -7.30 1.66
CA SER A 103 4.75 -7.17 0.79
C SER A 103 3.98 -5.88 1.07
N VAL A 104 3.49 -5.25 0.01
CA VAL A 104 2.60 -4.09 0.06
C VAL A 104 1.34 -4.44 -0.70
N HIS A 105 0.20 -4.47 0.00
CA HIS A 105 -1.11 -4.78 -0.59
C HIS A 105 -1.93 -3.51 -0.74
N MET A 106 -2.36 -3.26 -1.97
CA MET A 106 -3.10 -2.08 -2.38
C MET A 106 -4.60 -2.33 -2.27
N SER A 107 -5.30 -1.35 -1.71
CA SER A 107 -6.76 -1.30 -1.67
C SER A 107 -7.32 -0.65 -2.93
N ASP A 108 -8.65 -0.74 -3.08
CA ASP A 108 -9.39 -0.18 -4.21
C ASP A 108 -9.12 1.32 -4.45
N LEU A 109 -9.26 1.71 -5.71
CA LEU A 109 -9.41 3.10 -6.14
C LEU A 109 -10.84 3.41 -6.59
N TYR A 110 -11.22 4.68 -6.49
CA TYR A 110 -12.60 5.12 -6.62
C TYR A 110 -12.75 6.34 -7.51
N GLU A 111 -13.94 6.47 -8.12
CA GLU A 111 -14.35 7.64 -8.92
C GLU A 111 -13.38 7.97 -10.07
N LEU A 112 -12.82 6.93 -10.71
CA LEU A 112 -11.81 7.10 -11.76
C LEU A 112 -12.37 7.88 -12.95
N GLN A 113 -11.69 8.96 -13.32
CA GLN A 113 -11.99 9.78 -14.50
C GLN A 113 -10.75 9.88 -15.37
N VAL A 114 -10.95 9.82 -16.68
CA VAL A 114 -9.87 9.92 -17.66
C VAL A 114 -10.19 11.01 -18.67
N LYS A 115 -9.17 11.79 -19.03
CA LYS A 115 -9.19 12.71 -20.17
C LYS A 115 -8.11 12.28 -21.16
N VAL A 116 -8.45 12.28 -22.45
CA VAL A 116 -7.53 12.08 -23.57
C VAL A 116 -7.51 13.37 -24.38
N ASN A 117 -6.35 14.00 -24.49
CA ASN A 117 -6.16 15.31 -25.13
C ASN A 117 -7.17 16.36 -24.61
N GLY A 118 -7.37 16.39 -23.29
CA GLY A 118 -8.30 17.30 -22.60
C GLY A 118 -9.78 16.93 -22.69
N LYS A 119 -10.16 15.91 -23.46
CA LYS A 119 -11.55 15.44 -23.58
C LYS A 119 -11.80 14.28 -22.62
N THR A 120 -12.83 14.39 -21.78
CA THR A 120 -13.26 13.27 -20.92
C THR A 120 -13.69 12.08 -21.77
N VAL A 121 -13.19 10.89 -21.43
CA VAL A 121 -13.57 9.63 -22.08
C VAL A 121 -14.38 8.75 -21.14
N THR A 122 -15.18 7.86 -21.71
CA THR A 122 -15.96 6.89 -20.93
C THR A 122 -15.03 5.85 -20.34
N VAL A 123 -15.06 5.75 -19.01
CA VAL A 123 -14.38 4.68 -18.26
C VAL A 123 -15.43 3.67 -17.83
N LYS A 124 -15.10 2.39 -17.98
CA LYS A 124 -15.94 1.28 -17.50
C LYS A 124 -15.13 0.43 -16.54
N ARG A 125 -15.78 -0.17 -15.55
CA ARG A 125 -15.18 -1.30 -14.84
C ARG A 125 -15.23 -2.49 -15.79
N ALA A 126 -14.10 -3.16 -15.99
CA ALA A 126 -14.07 -4.39 -16.76
C ALA A 126 -14.96 -5.43 -16.06
N SER A 127 -15.66 -6.24 -16.84
CA SER A 127 -16.45 -7.35 -16.32
C SER A 127 -16.27 -8.58 -17.18
N SER A 128 -15.94 -9.69 -16.52
CA SER A 128 -15.89 -11.05 -17.06
C SER A 128 -17.16 -11.47 -17.80
N THR A 129 -18.30 -10.84 -17.51
CA THR A 129 -19.60 -11.13 -18.14
C THR A 129 -19.88 -10.35 -19.44
N SER A 130 -19.09 -9.31 -19.73
CA SER A 130 -19.36 -8.34 -20.81
C SER A 130 -18.25 -8.23 -21.86
N ILE A 131 -17.13 -8.90 -21.62
CA ILE A 131 -16.02 -9.04 -22.55
C ILE A 131 -16.18 -10.44 -23.13
N ASP A 132 -16.44 -10.55 -24.44
CA ASP A 132 -16.56 -11.86 -25.11
C ASP A 132 -15.42 -12.77 -24.65
N ALA A 133 -15.81 -13.90 -24.04
CA ALA A 133 -15.02 -14.72 -23.14
C ALA A 133 -13.54 -14.80 -23.52
N TYR A 134 -12.71 -14.06 -22.78
CA TYR A 134 -11.27 -14.22 -22.81
C TYR A 134 -10.94 -15.58 -22.15
N GLN A 135 -10.84 -16.64 -22.95
CA GLN A 135 -10.43 -17.98 -22.51
C GLN A 135 -8.91 -18.07 -22.29
N ASP A 136 -8.34 -17.09 -21.62
CA ASP A 136 -6.93 -17.12 -21.23
C ASP A 136 -6.86 -17.01 -19.70
N GLN A 137 -6.29 -18.04 -19.06
CA GLN A 137 -6.07 -18.10 -17.60
C GLN A 137 -5.16 -16.97 -17.10
N ALA A 138 -4.53 -16.21 -18.01
CA ALA A 138 -3.64 -15.11 -17.71
C ALA A 138 -4.30 -13.92 -16.97
N LEU A 139 -5.64 -13.84 -16.94
CA LEU A 139 -6.36 -12.74 -16.27
C LEU A 139 -7.46 -13.27 -15.32
N ASP A 140 -7.09 -14.09 -14.33
CA ASP A 140 -8.00 -14.60 -13.28
C ASP A 140 -8.75 -13.49 -12.46
N HIS A 141 -8.50 -12.20 -12.74
CA HIS A 141 -9.09 -11.05 -12.06
C HIS A 141 -9.50 -9.92 -13.04
N VAL A 142 -10.22 -10.23 -14.13
CA VAL A 142 -10.74 -9.21 -15.08
C VAL A 142 -11.53 -8.09 -14.38
N ASP A 143 -12.31 -8.41 -13.35
CA ASP A 143 -13.16 -7.45 -12.63
C ASP A 143 -12.37 -6.45 -11.74
N ASN A 144 -11.04 -6.61 -11.70
CA ASN A 144 -10.08 -5.79 -10.98
C ASN A 144 -9.52 -4.62 -11.80
N TRP A 145 -10.22 -4.19 -12.86
CA TRP A 145 -9.71 -3.17 -13.77
C TRP A 145 -10.75 -2.13 -14.13
N TYR A 146 -10.32 -0.88 -14.26
CA TYR A 146 -11.02 0.13 -15.03
C TYR A 146 -10.42 0.19 -16.43
N ILE A 147 -11.26 0.28 -17.45
CA ILE A 147 -10.85 0.31 -18.85
C ILE A 147 -11.43 1.49 -19.60
N TRP A 148 -10.66 1.99 -20.57
CA TRP A 148 -11.10 2.97 -21.56
C TRP A 148 -10.36 2.74 -22.88
N GLU A 149 -10.87 3.33 -23.96
CA GLU A 149 -10.23 3.29 -25.27
C GLU A 149 -9.46 4.58 -25.53
N ALA A 150 -8.26 4.45 -26.10
CA ALA A 150 -7.46 5.58 -26.55
C ALA A 150 -6.92 5.33 -27.95
N SER A 151 -6.88 6.39 -28.76
CA SER A 151 -6.26 6.39 -30.08
C SER A 151 -5.01 7.26 -30.06
N TYR A 152 -3.91 6.71 -30.56
CA TYR A 152 -2.60 7.33 -30.65
C TYR A 152 -2.29 7.57 -32.13
N ALA A 153 -2.31 8.83 -32.54
CA ALA A 153 -1.99 9.21 -33.93
C ALA A 153 -0.52 8.87 -34.27
N PRO A 154 -0.20 8.60 -35.55
CA PRO A 154 1.16 8.32 -36.01
C PRO A 154 2.17 9.34 -35.51
N GLU A 155 3.29 8.88 -34.95
CA GLU A 155 4.43 9.70 -34.52
C GLU A 155 4.10 10.87 -33.57
N ALA A 156 2.89 10.89 -33.00
CA ALA A 156 2.34 11.99 -32.23
C ALA A 156 2.30 11.69 -30.73
N ILE A 157 2.21 12.76 -29.93
CA ILE A 157 2.01 12.69 -28.48
C ILE A 157 0.51 12.76 -28.19
N THR A 158 0.04 11.79 -27.43
CA THR A 158 -1.30 11.77 -26.84
C THR A 158 -1.17 12.07 -25.35
N LYS A 159 -1.82 13.13 -24.88
CA LYS A 159 -1.87 13.48 -23.46
C LYS A 159 -3.01 12.71 -22.80
N ILE A 160 -2.69 11.94 -21.76
CA ILE A 160 -3.67 11.24 -20.93
C ILE A 160 -3.64 11.86 -19.54
N GLU A 161 -4.80 12.14 -18.96
CA GLU A 161 -4.93 12.58 -17.58
C GLU A 161 -5.85 11.62 -16.83
N VAL A 162 -5.41 11.10 -15.70
CA VAL A 162 -6.16 10.13 -14.88
C VAL A 162 -6.37 10.70 -13.49
N TYR A 163 -7.60 10.68 -13.00
CA TYR A 163 -8.01 11.22 -11.71
C TYR A 163 -8.71 10.13 -10.91
N PHE A 164 -8.38 9.99 -9.63
CA PHE A 164 -9.05 9.04 -8.74
C PHE A 164 -8.89 9.42 -7.27
N LEU A 165 -9.70 8.79 -6.43
CA LEU A 165 -9.59 8.82 -4.97
C LEU A 165 -9.14 7.47 -4.44
N VAL A 166 -8.36 7.48 -3.37
CA VAL A 166 -7.98 6.27 -2.64
C VAL A 166 -8.25 6.41 -1.15
N ASN A 167 -8.70 5.33 -0.52
CA ASN A 167 -8.85 5.26 0.92
C ASN A 167 -7.50 4.87 1.53
N THR A 168 -6.92 5.75 2.34
CA THR A 168 -5.63 5.48 2.97
C THR A 168 -5.77 5.09 4.44
N ASN A 169 -6.97 5.21 5.01
CA ASN A 169 -7.24 5.06 6.44
C ASN A 169 -7.37 3.60 6.91
N GLN A 170 -7.40 2.65 6.00
CA GLN A 170 -7.51 1.23 6.33
C GLN A 170 -6.14 0.55 6.48
N ALA A 171 -5.06 1.28 6.21
CA ALA A 171 -3.76 0.66 6.10
C ALA A 171 -3.26 0.11 7.44
N GLN A 172 -2.58 -1.04 7.37
CA GLN A 172 -2.03 -1.70 8.54
C GLN A 172 -0.65 -2.30 8.24
N LEU A 173 0.32 -1.94 9.05
CA LEU A 173 1.62 -2.58 9.08
C LEU A 173 1.50 -3.84 9.94
N ARG A 174 1.88 -5.01 9.42
CA ARG A 174 1.70 -6.30 10.10
C ARG A 174 2.97 -7.15 10.07
N GLU A 175 3.32 -7.74 11.20
CA GLU A 175 4.45 -8.68 11.38
C GLU A 175 4.04 -9.72 12.43
N GLY A 176 3.87 -10.97 11.98
CA GLY A 176 3.24 -12.01 12.80
C GLY A 176 1.86 -11.60 13.36
N TYR A 177 1.77 -11.58 14.69
CA TYR A 177 0.55 -11.20 15.44
C TYR A 177 0.46 -9.71 15.80
N ASN A 178 1.49 -8.92 15.50
CA ASN A 178 1.46 -7.49 15.76
C ASN A 178 0.91 -6.76 14.54
N ALA A 179 0.03 -5.80 14.79
CA ALA A 179 -0.50 -4.89 13.78
C ALA A 179 -0.41 -3.45 14.29
N ASP A 180 0.02 -2.56 13.41
CA ASP A 180 0.10 -1.13 13.67
C ASP A 180 -0.68 -0.36 12.59
N TYR A 181 -1.62 0.47 13.01
CA TYR A 181 -2.63 1.08 12.14
C TYR A 181 -2.34 2.56 11.92
N HIS A 182 -2.00 2.91 10.68
CA HIS A 182 -1.65 4.25 10.25
C HIS A 182 -2.23 4.50 8.86
N ASN A 183 -2.25 5.74 8.40
CA ASN A 183 -2.63 5.94 7.00
C ASN A 183 -1.48 5.50 6.08
N GLY A 184 -1.85 4.88 4.96
CA GLY A 184 -0.91 4.36 3.97
C GLY A 184 -1.29 4.82 2.57
N PHE A 185 -0.30 5.33 1.84
CA PHE A 185 -0.42 5.64 0.41
C PHE A 185 0.65 4.92 -0.39
N SER A 186 0.32 4.46 -1.60
CA SER A 186 1.28 3.86 -2.53
C SER A 186 1.05 4.28 -3.98
N TYR A 187 2.09 4.20 -4.81
CA TYR A 187 1.97 4.38 -6.25
C TYR A 187 2.95 3.47 -7.00
N LEU A 188 2.44 2.67 -7.94
CA LEU A 188 3.23 1.75 -8.74
C LEU A 188 3.83 2.43 -9.97
N LEU A 189 5.14 2.65 -9.98
CA LEU A 189 5.85 3.08 -11.19
C LEU A 189 6.16 1.89 -12.10
N GLU A 190 6.39 0.71 -11.54
CA GLU A 190 6.82 -0.50 -12.27
C GLU A 190 5.87 -0.94 -13.39
N SER A 191 4.56 -0.64 -13.26
CA SER A 191 3.57 -0.93 -14.30
C SER A 191 3.85 -0.17 -15.61
N GLY A 192 4.71 0.86 -15.56
CA GLY A 192 5.27 1.52 -16.72
C GLY A 192 6.06 0.61 -17.66
N ARG A 193 6.53 -0.56 -17.21
CA ARG A 193 7.26 -1.56 -18.02
C ARG A 193 6.45 -2.09 -19.21
N ALA A 194 5.13 -1.99 -19.17
CA ALA A 194 4.29 -2.40 -20.29
C ALA A 194 4.45 -1.50 -21.53
N TRP A 195 4.96 -0.28 -21.35
CA TRP A 195 5.19 0.68 -22.42
C TRP A 195 6.57 0.50 -23.05
N ALA A 196 6.73 1.06 -24.25
CA ALA A 196 7.99 1.04 -24.95
C ALA A 196 9.04 1.88 -24.22
N LYS A 197 10.26 1.34 -24.10
CA LYS A 197 11.45 2.03 -23.55
C LYS A 197 11.25 2.53 -22.11
N ASN A 198 12.26 3.22 -21.60
CA ASN A 198 12.23 3.88 -20.30
C ASN A 198 11.29 5.10 -20.32
N ILE A 199 10.83 5.48 -19.12
CA ILE A 199 10.11 6.75 -18.91
C ILE A 199 11.15 7.88 -18.98
N GLU A 200 11.09 8.74 -20.00
CA GLU A 200 12.19 9.68 -20.28
C GLU A 200 12.36 10.70 -19.15
N LYS A 201 11.26 11.18 -18.56
CA LYS A 201 11.27 12.05 -17.39
C LYS A 201 9.98 11.94 -16.60
N GLY A 202 10.05 12.12 -15.29
CA GLY A 202 8.83 12.26 -14.52
C GLY A 202 9.04 12.91 -13.16
N ARG A 203 7.90 13.30 -12.58
CA ARG A 203 7.82 13.96 -11.28
C ARG A 203 6.64 13.40 -10.49
N ILE A 204 6.91 13.02 -9.26
CA ILE A 204 5.88 12.75 -8.25
C ILE A 204 5.85 13.96 -7.32
N TYR A 205 4.72 14.65 -7.30
CA TYR A 205 4.49 15.81 -6.47
C TYR A 205 3.41 15.49 -5.43
N ILE A 206 3.73 15.65 -4.16
CA ILE A 206 2.82 15.39 -3.05
C ILE A 206 2.61 16.67 -2.26
N GLN A 207 1.36 17.13 -2.25
CA GLN A 207 0.90 18.23 -1.43
C GLN A 207 0.19 17.68 -0.19
N LEU A 208 0.73 17.95 0.99
CA LEU A 208 0.12 17.62 2.27
C LEU A 208 -1.00 18.61 2.58
N MET A 209 -2.19 18.08 2.81
CA MET A 209 -3.43 18.84 2.99
C MET A 209 -3.88 18.88 4.44
N ASP A 210 -4.79 19.82 4.73
CA ASP A 210 -5.39 20.03 6.04
C ASP A 210 -4.33 20.16 7.15
N THR A 211 -4.39 19.25 8.13
CA THR A 211 -3.50 19.23 9.31
C THR A 211 -2.16 18.55 9.03
N LEU A 212 -1.98 17.90 7.88
CA LEU A 212 -0.74 17.21 7.55
C LEU A 212 0.40 18.20 7.28
N LYS A 213 1.57 17.84 7.81
CA LYS A 213 2.85 18.51 7.59
C LYS A 213 3.90 17.44 7.32
N VAL A 214 5.09 17.83 6.88
CA VAL A 214 6.18 16.88 6.59
C VAL A 214 6.48 15.98 7.80
N LYS A 215 6.40 16.52 9.02
CA LYS A 215 6.52 15.73 10.27
C LYS A 215 5.45 14.66 10.49
N SER A 216 4.35 14.69 9.73
CA SER A 216 3.30 13.67 9.76
C SER A 216 3.69 12.43 8.95
N ILE A 217 4.70 12.53 8.09
CA ILE A 217 5.27 11.40 7.35
C ILE A 217 6.18 10.61 8.31
N GLN A 218 5.85 9.33 8.49
CA GLN A 218 6.60 8.40 9.36
C GLN A 218 7.59 7.57 8.54
N GLY A 219 7.18 7.15 7.33
CA GLY A 219 8.02 6.43 6.39
C GLY A 219 7.74 6.87 4.97
N VAL A 220 8.81 7.06 4.18
CA VAL A 220 8.73 7.28 2.73
C VAL A 220 9.74 6.39 2.01
N TYR A 221 9.27 5.71 0.98
CA TYR A 221 10.04 4.87 0.07
C TYR A 221 9.75 5.31 -1.38
N PRO A 222 10.74 5.35 -2.29
CA PRO A 222 12.14 4.95 -2.11
C PRO A 222 12.91 5.84 -1.12
N PHE A 223 13.79 5.22 -0.32
CA PHE A 223 14.50 5.95 0.74
C PHE A 223 15.42 7.03 0.15
N LYS A 224 15.52 8.17 0.86
CA LYS A 224 16.39 9.31 0.49
C LYS A 224 16.16 9.87 -0.92
N THR A 225 15.00 9.59 -1.51
CA THR A 225 14.69 9.96 -2.90
C THR A 225 13.79 11.19 -2.98
N PHE A 226 12.79 11.28 -2.09
CA PHE A 226 11.95 12.47 -2.01
C PHE A 226 12.69 13.66 -1.40
N LYS A 227 12.54 14.83 -2.01
CA LYS A 227 12.91 16.13 -1.45
C LYS A 227 11.70 16.81 -0.85
N THR A 228 11.89 17.70 0.12
CA THR A 228 10.82 18.39 0.83
C THR A 228 11.18 19.82 1.18
N ASP A 229 10.17 20.69 1.14
CA ASP A 229 10.22 22.07 1.62
C ASP A 229 10.22 22.17 3.16
N GLY A 230 10.13 21.04 3.87
CA GLY A 230 10.05 20.96 5.34
C GLY A 230 8.69 21.39 5.90
N LYS A 231 7.73 21.75 5.05
CA LYS A 231 6.41 22.23 5.45
C LYS A 231 5.32 21.27 4.97
N LYS A 232 5.01 21.29 3.68
CA LYS A 232 3.84 20.59 3.12
C LYS A 232 4.08 19.92 1.78
N GLN A 233 5.27 20.00 1.20
CA GLN A 233 5.52 19.51 -0.15
C GLN A 233 6.59 18.43 -0.14
N LEU A 234 6.37 17.37 -0.91
CA LEU A 234 7.37 16.38 -1.25
C LEU A 234 7.45 16.22 -2.77
N VAL A 235 8.66 16.09 -3.30
CA VAL A 235 8.94 15.93 -4.73
C VAL A 235 9.91 14.79 -4.94
N TYR A 236 9.60 13.91 -5.88
CA TYR A 236 10.53 12.92 -6.41
C TYR A 236 10.62 13.12 -7.92
N ASP A 237 11.79 13.54 -8.38
CA ASP A 237 12.15 13.67 -9.79
C ASP A 237 12.94 12.46 -10.28
N PHE A 238 12.63 11.99 -11.48
CA PHE A 238 13.38 10.94 -12.15
C PHE A 238 13.52 11.23 -13.64
N ALA A 239 14.58 10.69 -14.24
CA ALA A 239 14.87 10.80 -15.66
C ALA A 239 15.38 9.45 -16.18
N ASN A 240 14.97 9.10 -17.39
CA ASN A 240 15.27 7.83 -18.06
C ASN A 240 15.04 6.60 -17.16
N LEU A 241 13.93 6.61 -16.42
CA LEU A 241 13.61 5.58 -15.45
C LEU A 241 13.24 4.27 -16.15
N GLU A 242 14.00 3.21 -15.89
CA GLU A 242 13.58 1.84 -16.17
C GLU A 242 12.66 1.38 -15.03
N PRO A 243 11.34 1.30 -15.22
CA PRO A 243 10.43 1.11 -14.09
C PRO A 243 10.62 -0.28 -13.49
N ASN A 244 10.75 -0.36 -12.17
CA ASN A 244 10.84 -1.61 -11.42
C ASN A 244 10.31 -1.45 -9.99
N GLU A 245 10.19 -2.57 -9.27
CA GLU A 245 9.67 -2.63 -7.89
C GLU A 245 10.39 -1.66 -6.93
N GLU A 246 11.68 -1.38 -7.15
CA GLU A 246 12.45 -0.48 -6.28
C GLU A 246 12.07 0.99 -6.46
N ASN A 247 11.31 1.32 -7.50
CA ASN A 247 10.85 2.67 -7.77
C ASN A 247 9.44 2.92 -7.22
N ASN A 248 8.70 1.85 -6.89
CA ASN A 248 7.37 1.97 -6.33
C ASN A 248 7.37 2.80 -5.06
N ILE A 249 6.34 3.62 -4.89
CA ILE A 249 6.27 4.62 -3.84
C ILE A 249 5.46 4.06 -2.71
N VAL A 250 5.94 4.18 -1.48
CA VAL A 250 5.17 3.83 -0.29
C VAL A 250 5.34 4.91 0.75
N ILE A 251 4.23 5.37 1.30
CA ILE A 251 4.18 6.43 2.31
C ILE A 251 3.33 5.96 3.47
N ARG A 252 3.95 5.89 4.64
CA ARG A 252 3.27 5.73 5.92
C ARG A 252 3.20 7.09 6.60
N TYR A 253 2.01 7.51 7.02
CA TYR A 253 1.81 8.84 7.57
C TYR A 253 0.59 8.90 8.48
N ALA A 254 0.69 9.72 9.54
CA ALA A 254 -0.38 10.02 10.49
C ALA A 254 -1.13 8.80 11.08
N ASP A 255 -1.73 9.00 12.25
CA ASP A 255 -2.52 7.94 12.85
C ASP A 255 -3.80 7.67 12.06
N ARG A 256 -4.27 6.42 12.15
CA ARG A 256 -5.58 6.04 11.64
C ARG A 256 -6.68 6.84 12.35
N LEU A 257 -7.60 7.40 11.57
CA LEU A 257 -8.76 8.10 12.07
C LEU A 257 -9.89 7.10 12.40
N SER A 258 -10.32 7.05 13.66
CA SER A 258 -11.33 6.09 14.13
C SER A 258 -12.75 6.34 13.58
N LYS A 259 -13.09 7.59 13.23
CA LYS A 259 -14.41 8.00 12.72
C LYS A 259 -14.34 8.55 11.29
N PHE A 260 -13.48 7.97 10.44
CA PHE A 260 -13.35 8.39 9.05
C PHE A 260 -14.47 7.82 8.18
N ASN A 261 -15.11 8.66 7.38
CA ASN A 261 -16.15 8.26 6.43
C ASN A 261 -15.68 8.58 5.01
N PHE A 262 -15.13 7.56 4.34
CA PHE A 262 -14.61 7.68 2.99
C PHE A 262 -15.73 7.89 1.95
N GLU A 263 -16.89 7.28 2.12
CA GLU A 263 -18.05 7.45 1.23
C GLU A 263 -18.49 8.91 1.13
N LYS A 264 -18.44 9.65 2.24
CA LYS A 264 -18.70 11.11 2.22
C LYS A 264 -17.69 11.86 1.34
N LYS A 265 -16.43 11.41 1.31
CA LYS A 265 -15.37 12.00 0.48
C LYS A 265 -15.56 11.66 -0.99
N ARG A 266 -15.94 10.41 -1.31
CA ARG A 266 -16.25 9.97 -2.68
C ARG A 266 -17.34 10.82 -3.33
N LYS A 267 -18.42 11.12 -2.60
CA LYS A 267 -19.50 12.01 -3.07
C LYS A 267 -19.03 13.43 -3.45
N GLN A 268 -17.82 13.83 -3.07
CA GLN A 268 -17.22 15.13 -3.36
C GLN A 268 -16.07 15.04 -4.38
N ALA A 269 -15.87 13.90 -5.07
CA ALA A 269 -14.75 13.67 -5.98
C ALA A 269 -14.54 14.80 -7.00
N THR A 270 -15.60 15.25 -7.69
CA THR A 270 -15.52 16.35 -8.66
C THR A 270 -14.99 17.65 -8.04
N THR A 271 -15.31 17.93 -6.76
CA THR A 271 -14.76 19.09 -6.05
C THR A 271 -13.28 18.93 -5.77
N TYR A 272 -12.85 17.72 -5.39
CA TYR A 272 -11.44 17.41 -5.18
C TYR A 272 -10.63 17.46 -6.48
N TYR A 273 -11.19 17.02 -7.61
CA TYR A 273 -10.54 17.11 -8.92
C TYR A 273 -10.34 18.57 -9.36
N LYS A 274 -11.31 19.46 -9.10
CA LYS A 274 -11.10 20.90 -9.31
C LYS A 274 -9.99 21.48 -8.43
N LYS A 275 -9.84 20.98 -7.19
CA LYS A 275 -8.77 21.43 -6.28
C LYS A 275 -7.39 20.99 -6.75
N ILE A 276 -7.24 19.75 -7.22
CA ILE A 276 -5.95 19.27 -7.71
C ILE A 276 -5.56 19.94 -9.03
N ASP A 277 -6.52 20.24 -9.90
CA ASP A 277 -6.29 21.03 -11.12
C ASP A 277 -5.82 22.46 -10.79
N ALA A 278 -6.29 23.05 -9.69
CA ALA A 278 -5.89 24.39 -9.25
C ALA A 278 -4.43 24.48 -8.77
N LEU A 279 -3.75 23.35 -8.51
CA LEU A 279 -2.33 23.35 -8.15
C LEU A 279 -1.41 23.79 -9.32
N ASN A 280 -1.95 23.84 -10.55
CA ASN A 280 -1.25 24.23 -11.77
C ASN A 280 -0.03 23.34 -12.08
N SER A 281 -0.26 22.36 -12.96
CA SER A 281 0.73 21.37 -13.37
C SER A 281 2.00 21.98 -13.97
N ASP A 282 1.91 23.13 -14.66
CA ASP A 282 3.07 23.76 -15.30
C ASP A 282 3.98 24.42 -14.28
N LYS A 283 3.40 25.08 -13.27
CA LYS A 283 4.16 25.57 -12.11
C LYS A 283 4.83 24.40 -11.37
N ILE A 284 4.10 23.30 -11.18
CA ILE A 284 4.66 22.11 -10.54
C ILE A 284 5.80 21.51 -11.35
N ARG A 285 5.74 21.49 -12.69
CA ARG A 285 6.86 21.01 -13.53
C ARG A 285 8.11 21.89 -13.45
N GLN A 286 7.91 23.20 -13.33
CA GLN A 286 8.98 24.19 -13.28
C GLN A 286 9.55 24.41 -11.87
N LEU A 287 8.92 23.82 -10.86
CA LEU A 287 9.38 23.92 -9.47
C LEU A 287 10.82 23.42 -9.34
N ASP A 288 11.71 24.30 -8.89
CA ASP A 288 13.09 23.95 -8.56
C ASP A 288 13.18 23.44 -7.11
N ALA A 289 13.35 22.12 -6.98
CA ALA A 289 13.58 21.45 -5.71
C ALA A 289 15.08 21.18 -5.45
N SER A 290 16.00 21.81 -6.19
CA SER A 290 17.44 21.58 -6.05
C SER A 290 17.94 21.84 -4.63
N GLN A 291 17.47 22.92 -4.00
CA GLN A 291 17.86 23.36 -2.65
C GLN A 291 16.99 22.77 -1.52
N TRP A 292 16.06 21.87 -1.83
CA TRP A 292 15.19 21.26 -0.83
C TRP A 292 15.89 20.15 -0.06
N ASN A 293 15.46 19.94 1.19
CA ASN A 293 16.02 18.91 2.04
C ASN A 293 15.54 17.52 1.59
N VAL A 294 16.39 16.51 1.74
CA VAL A 294 15.97 15.12 1.50
C VAL A 294 15.08 14.64 2.66
N ALA A 295 13.96 14.00 2.34
CA ALA A 295 13.10 13.37 3.33
C ALA A 295 13.78 12.13 3.90
N THR A 296 13.88 12.07 5.24
CA THR A 296 14.63 11.02 5.96
C THR A 296 13.72 10.06 6.74
N ALA A 297 12.40 10.28 6.71
CA ALA A 297 11.42 9.44 7.37
C ALA A 297 11.49 7.99 6.82
N ALA A 298 11.82 7.03 7.67
CA ALA A 298 12.08 5.64 7.28
C ALA A 298 11.44 4.62 8.23
N ASP A 299 10.45 5.05 9.03
CA ASP A 299 9.80 4.19 10.00
C ASP A 299 8.72 3.32 9.34
N PHE A 300 9.15 2.14 8.90
CA PHE A 300 8.29 1.02 8.53
C PHE A 300 8.41 -0.14 9.54
N LYS A 301 8.75 0.17 10.80
CA LYS A 301 8.91 -0.85 11.85
C LYS A 301 7.65 -1.00 12.67
N ILE A 302 7.42 -2.22 13.14
CA ILE A 302 6.34 -2.52 14.09
C ILE A 302 6.91 -2.51 15.50
N TYR A 303 6.37 -1.61 16.32
CA TYR A 303 6.65 -1.58 17.74
C TYR A 303 5.64 -2.50 18.46
N SER A 304 6.11 -3.65 18.93
CA SER A 304 5.28 -4.60 19.68
C SER A 304 4.69 -3.95 20.92
N LYS A 305 3.36 -3.85 20.99
CA LYS A 305 2.64 -3.39 22.20
C LYS A 305 2.42 -4.51 23.22
N ASN A 306 2.54 -5.78 22.79
CA ASN A 306 2.06 -6.95 23.56
C ASN A 306 3.16 -7.92 24.01
N GLY A 307 4.44 -7.62 23.77
CA GLY A 307 5.56 -8.49 24.14
C GLY A 307 5.59 -8.86 25.64
N GLY A 308 5.09 -7.99 26.52
CA GLY A 308 5.02 -8.27 27.96
C GLY A 308 3.93 -9.27 28.36
N VAL A 309 2.76 -9.25 27.70
CA VAL A 309 1.60 -10.06 28.09
C VAL A 309 1.81 -11.54 27.75
N LEU A 310 2.43 -11.83 26.61
CA LEU A 310 2.76 -13.19 26.18
C LEU A 310 3.88 -13.83 27.02
N VAL A 311 4.72 -13.05 27.69
CA VAL A 311 5.71 -13.55 28.65
C VAL A 311 5.10 -13.72 30.04
N LEU A 312 4.21 -12.81 30.45
CA LEU A 312 3.51 -12.88 31.73
C LEU A 312 2.57 -14.08 31.82
N PHE A 313 1.85 -14.43 30.75
CA PHE A 313 0.83 -15.49 30.79
C PHE A 313 1.39 -16.90 31.10
N PRO A 314 2.47 -17.38 30.45
CA PRO A 314 3.11 -18.65 30.78
C PRO A 314 3.72 -18.66 32.18
N LEU A 315 4.32 -17.53 32.61
CA LEU A 315 4.82 -17.37 33.99
C LEU A 315 3.67 -17.52 34.98
N LEU A 316 2.56 -16.82 34.75
CA LEU A 316 1.38 -16.86 35.61
C LEU A 316 0.83 -18.29 35.67
N MET A 317 0.71 -18.99 34.54
CA MET A 317 0.29 -20.40 34.50
C MET A 317 1.26 -21.34 35.24
N ALA A 318 2.57 -21.14 35.10
CA ALA A 318 3.58 -21.95 35.78
C ALA A 318 3.52 -21.82 37.32
N TYR A 319 3.11 -20.66 37.84
CA TYR A 319 2.95 -20.46 39.29
C TYR A 319 1.53 -20.73 39.80
N LEU A 320 0.49 -20.41 39.03
CA LEU A 320 -0.89 -20.55 39.47
C LEU A 320 -1.36 -22.02 39.48
N ILE A 321 -0.94 -22.82 38.49
CA ILE A 321 -1.35 -24.23 38.38
C ILE A 321 -0.87 -25.06 39.59
N PRO A 322 0.40 -25.00 40.03
CA PRO A 322 0.84 -25.72 41.23
C PRO A 322 0.10 -25.30 42.50
N VAL A 323 -0.18 -24.00 42.65
CA VAL A 323 -0.94 -23.49 43.80
C VAL A 323 -2.37 -24.04 43.79
N LEU A 324 -3.04 -24.04 42.64
CA LEU A 324 -4.39 -24.61 42.50
C LEU A 324 -4.41 -26.11 42.79
N ILE A 325 -3.40 -26.86 42.36
CA ILE A 325 -3.28 -28.30 42.68
C ILE A 325 -3.12 -28.52 44.18
N ILE A 326 -2.28 -27.73 44.86
CA ILE A 326 -2.10 -27.80 46.32
C ILE A 326 -3.40 -27.48 47.05
N VAL A 327 -4.07 -26.38 46.67
CA VAL A 327 -5.36 -26.00 47.27
C VAL A 327 -6.41 -27.09 47.07
N PHE A 328 -6.50 -27.66 45.86
CA PHE A 328 -7.41 -28.76 45.58
C PHE A 328 -7.10 -30.01 46.43
N ALA A 329 -5.82 -30.37 46.58
CA ALA A 329 -5.40 -31.47 47.42
C ALA A 329 -5.76 -31.24 48.90
N ILE A 330 -5.58 -30.02 49.42
CA ILE A 330 -5.98 -29.65 50.79
C ILE A 330 -7.50 -29.77 50.97
N VAL A 331 -8.29 -29.25 50.02
CA VAL A 331 -9.76 -29.34 50.08
C VAL A 331 -10.22 -30.80 50.07
N MET A 332 -9.60 -31.63 49.22
CA MET A 332 -9.90 -33.06 49.14
C MET A 332 -9.50 -33.80 50.42
N TRP A 333 -8.35 -33.49 51.02
CA TRP A 333 -7.94 -34.03 52.32
C TRP A 333 -8.93 -33.66 53.42
N VAL A 334 -9.31 -32.39 53.53
CA VAL A 334 -10.27 -31.92 54.55
C VAL A 334 -11.61 -32.64 54.37
N ARG A 335 -12.10 -32.79 53.14
CA ARG A 335 -13.31 -33.56 52.83
C ARG A 335 -13.19 -35.03 53.23
N TYR A 336 -12.05 -35.66 52.95
CA TYR A 336 -11.77 -37.04 53.34
C TYR A 336 -11.78 -37.23 54.86
N GLN A 337 -11.07 -36.36 55.61
CA GLN A 337 -11.03 -36.40 57.07
C GLN A 337 -12.43 -36.20 57.69
N ARG A 338 -13.23 -35.29 57.15
CA ARG A 338 -14.63 -35.09 57.59
C ARG A 338 -15.52 -36.31 57.34
N ARG A 339 -15.30 -37.04 56.25
CA ARG A 339 -16.02 -38.30 55.98
C ARG A 339 -15.57 -39.43 56.92
N LYS A 340 -14.27 -39.52 57.23
CA LYS A 340 -13.73 -40.52 58.15
C LYS A 340 -14.18 -40.32 59.60
N LYS A 341 -14.43 -39.08 60.04
CA LYS A 341 -15.01 -38.77 61.37
C LYS A 341 -16.53 -38.98 61.47
N ARG A 342 -17.21 -39.24 60.35
CA ARG A 342 -18.67 -39.50 60.29
C ARG A 342 -19.01 -40.99 60.12
N LYS A 343 -18.00 -41.84 59.91
CA LYS A 343 -18.06 -43.29 60.11
C LYS A 343 -17.44 -43.59 61.47
#